data_AF-A0A8J7ZEU6-F1
#
_entry.id   AF-A0A8J7ZEU6-F1
#
_cell.length_a   1.000
_cell.length_b   1.000
_cell.length_c   1.000
_cell.angle_alpha   90.00
_cell.angle_beta   90.00
_cell.angle_gamma   90.00
#
_symmetry.space_group_name_H-M   'P 1'
#
loop_
_entity.id
_entity.type
_entity.pdbx_description
1 polymer ?
#
loop_
_entity_poly.entity_id
_entity_poly.type
_entity_poly.pdbx_seq_one_letter_code
_entity_poly.pdbx_strand_id
1 'polypeptide(L)' 'MRTIEEIHKQSCECEYEYLFLHKVDLKLCKGCHLCITKGEEFCPLKDDHDIIRNKIESADGVILAS' A
#
# COMPACT_ATOMS: atom_id res chain seq x y z
N MET A 1 -25.38 -2.27 -2.65
CA MET A 1 -24.01 -2.85 -2.52
C MET A 1 -23.54 -2.49 -1.12
N ARG A 2 -23.15 -3.46 -0.28
CA ARG A 2 -22.68 -3.15 1.08
C ARG A 2 -21.18 -2.87 1.06
N THR A 3 -20.69 -1.88 1.79
CA THR A 3 -19.25 -1.63 1.92
C THR A 3 -18.62 -2.69 2.84
N ILE A 4 -17.30 -2.89 2.76
CA ILE A 4 -16.60 -3.85 3.64
C ILE A 4 -16.77 -3.47 5.12
N GLU A 5 -16.83 -2.17 5.40
CA GLU A 5 -17.06 -1.62 6.73
C GLU A 5 -18.45 -2.00 7.29
N GLU A 6 -19.48 -1.99 6.44
CA GLU A 6 -20.84 -2.40 6.81
C GLU A 6 -20.93 -3.89 7.14
N ILE A 7 -20.07 -4.72 6.54
CA ILE A 7 -20.01 -6.18 6.81
C ILE A 7 -19.30 -6.44 8.14
N HIS A 8 -18.16 -5.77 8.39
CA HIS A 8 -17.33 -6.05 9.56
C HIS A 8 -17.85 -5.44 10.87
N LYS A 9 -18.63 -4.35 10.82
CA LYS A 9 -19.28 -3.76 12.01
C LYS A 9 -20.15 -4.75 12.80
N GLN A 10 -20.52 -5.89 12.22
CA GLN A 10 -21.29 -6.93 12.89
C GLN A 10 -20.44 -8.00 13.60
N SER A 11 -19.10 -7.97 13.48
CA SER A 11 -18.24 -9.07 13.92
C SER A 11 -17.02 -8.64 14.74
N CYS A 12 -16.48 -7.43 14.53
CA CYS A 12 -15.42 -6.85 15.35
C CYS A 12 -15.30 -5.34 15.10
N GLU A 13 -14.66 -4.63 16.02
CA GLU A 13 -14.27 -3.24 15.83
C GLU A 13 -12.96 -3.20 15.01
N CYS A 14 -13.00 -2.56 13.84
CA CYS A 14 -11.85 -2.41 12.96
C CYS A 14 -11.68 -0.95 12.56
N GLU A 15 -10.43 -0.50 12.48
CA GLU A 15 -10.06 0.76 11.87
C GLU A 15 -9.74 0.55 10.39
N TYR A 16 -10.11 1.52 9.55
CA TYR A 16 -9.89 1.46 8.11
C TYR A 16 -9.12 2.67 7.64
N GLU A 17 -8.11 2.44 6.82
CA GLU A 17 -7.42 3.49 6.07
C GLU A 17 -7.56 3.22 4.57
N TYR A 18 -8.09 4.21 3.83
CA TYR A 18 -8.19 4.12 2.37
C TYR A 18 -6.98 4.76 1.70
N LEU A 19 -6.24 3.95 0.94
CA LEU A 19 -5.14 4.41 0.09
C LEU A 19 -5.50 4.21 -1.39
N PHE A 20 -5.72 5.31 -2.10
CA PHE A 20 -5.98 5.29 -3.53
C PHE A 20 -4.68 5.49 -4.31
N LEU A 21 -4.21 4.48 -5.03
CA LEU A 21 -2.93 4.53 -5.76
C LEU A 21 -2.85 5.68 -6.79
N HIS A 22 -3.97 6.08 -7.39
CA HIS A 22 -3.99 7.21 -8.33
C HIS A 22 -3.87 8.60 -7.66
N LYS A 23 -3.94 8.67 -6.33
CA LYS A 23 -3.83 9.93 -5.55
C LYS A 23 -2.48 10.11 -4.87
N VAL A 24 -1.59 9.13 -4.95
CA VAL A 24 -0.23 9.17 -4.39
C VAL A 24 0.78 9.23 -5.52
N ASP A 25 1.98 9.74 -5.25
CA ASP A 25 3.09 9.70 -6.20
C ASP A 25 3.65 8.28 -6.21
N LEU A 26 3.06 7.36 -6.97
CA LEU A 26 3.63 6.03 -7.20
C LEU A 26 4.00 5.91 -8.68
N LYS A 27 5.29 5.96 -8.98
CA LYS A 27 5.80 5.91 -10.35
C LYS A 27 5.91 4.46 -10.82
N LEU A 28 5.88 4.28 -12.14
CA LEU A 28 6.16 2.98 -12.72
C LEU A 28 7.63 2.58 -12.50
N CYS A 29 7.83 1.32 -12.10
CA CYS A 29 9.16 0.74 -11.92
C CYS A 29 9.99 0.84 -13.21
N LYS A 30 11.26 1.24 -13.08
CA LYS A 30 12.21 1.38 -14.20
C LYS A 30 12.90 0.08 -14.62
N GLY A 31 12.70 -1.02 -13.91
CA GLY A 31 13.37 -2.30 -14.21
C GLY A 31 14.89 -2.28 -14.05
N CYS A 32 15.44 -1.40 -13.19
CA CYS A 32 16.89 -1.23 -13.03
C CYS A 32 17.58 -2.29 -12.15
N HIS A 33 16.80 -3.12 -11.43
CA HIS A 33 17.27 -4.16 -10.51
C HIS A 33 18.17 -3.73 -9.34
N LEU A 34 18.31 -2.43 -9.06
CA LEU A 34 19.10 -1.95 -7.92
C LEU A 34 18.50 -2.39 -6.57
N CYS A 35 17.17 -2.35 -6.44
CA CYS A 35 16.48 -2.81 -5.23
C CYS A 35 16.76 -4.28 -4.90
N ILE A 36 16.87 -5.13 -5.94
CA ILE A 36 17.13 -6.57 -5.77
C ILE A 36 18.60 -6.84 -5.45
N THR A 37 19.51 -6.08 -6.04
CA THR A 37 20.96 -6.37 -5.97
C THR A 37 21.66 -5.66 -4.82
N LYS A 38 21.14 -4.51 -4.37
CA LYS A 38 21.79 -3.64 -3.38
C LYS A 38 20.92 -3.27 -2.19
N GLY A 39 19.60 -3.46 -2.29
CA GLY A 39 18.65 -3.02 -1.27
C GLY A 39 17.70 -1.93 -1.79
N GLU A 40 16.51 -1.85 -1.21
CA GLU A 40 15.42 -0.99 -1.67
C GLU A 40 15.75 0.51 -1.59
N GLU A 41 16.61 0.91 -0.67
CA GLU A 41 17.12 2.28 -0.53
C GLU A 41 17.90 2.76 -1.77
N PHE A 42 18.33 1.82 -2.63
CA PHE A 42 18.99 2.10 -3.90
C PHE A 42 18.02 2.24 -5.08
N CYS A 43 16.70 2.17 -4.84
CA CYS A 43 15.73 2.49 -5.88
C CYS A 43 15.94 3.93 -6.36
N PRO A 44 16.08 4.18 -7.68
CA PRO A 44 16.26 5.53 -8.21
C PRO A 44 14.96 6.33 -8.24
N LEU A 45 13.82 5.70 -7.92
CA LEU A 45 12.54 6.37 -7.78
C LEU A 45 12.49 6.98 -6.38
N LYS A 46 12.27 8.29 -6.34
CA LYS A 46 11.95 9.04 -5.12
C LYS A 46 10.46 9.34 -5.17
N ASP A 47 9.68 8.33 -4.83
CA ASP A 47 8.22 8.36 -4.88
C ASP A 47 7.67 7.79 -3.55
N ASP A 48 6.36 7.66 -3.42
CA ASP A 48 5.69 7.30 -2.17
C ASP A 48 5.71 5.79 -1.88
N HIS A 49 6.53 5.00 -2.58
CA HIS A 49 6.66 3.55 -2.39
C HIS A 49 6.86 3.19 -0.90
N ASP A 50 7.80 3.86 -0.23
CA ASP A 50 8.14 3.54 1.16
C ASP A 50 6.98 3.87 2.12
N ILE A 51 6.23 4.93 1.83
CA ILE A 51 5.04 5.31 2.62
C ILE A 51 3.95 4.26 2.47
N ILE A 52 3.68 3.79 1.25
CA ILE A 52 2.68 2.77 0.96
C ILE A 52 3.07 1.45 1.64
N ARG A 53 4.34 1.06 1.52
CA ARG A 53 4.87 -0.13 2.20
C ARG A 53 4.69 -0.06 3.71
N ASN A 54 5.12 1.03 4.33
CA ASN A 54 5.02 1.18 5.79
C ASN A 54 3.57 1.07 6.27
N LYS A 55 2.61 1.61 5.51
CA LYS A 55 1.18 1.46 5.81
C LYS A 55 0.72 0.00 5.74
N ILE A 56 1.12 -0.70 4.68
CA ILE A 56 0.83 -2.13 4.50
C ILE A 56 1.44 -2.95 5.66
N GLU A 57 2.70 -2.71 6.01
CA GLU A 57 3.40 -3.43 7.08
C GLU A 57 2.83 -3.13 8.48
N SER A 58 2.29 -1.92 8.68
CA SER A 58 1.65 -1.54 9.94
C SER A 58 0.23 -2.09 10.12
N ALA A 59 -0.39 -2.60 9.06
CA ALA A 59 -1.77 -3.07 9.08
C ALA A 59 -1.86 -4.56 9.42
N ASP A 60 -2.84 -4.94 10.24
CA ASP A 60 -3.15 -6.35 10.52
C ASP A 60 -3.76 -7.08 9.31
N GLY A 61 -4.33 -6.32 8.36
CA GLY A 61 -4.96 -6.84 7.16
C GLY A 61 -4.98 -5.84 6.01
N VAL A 62 -4.87 -6.36 4.79
CA VAL A 62 -4.86 -5.55 3.56
C VAL A 62 -5.93 -6.03 2.59
N ILE A 63 -6.69 -5.10 2.02
CA ILE A 63 -7.67 -5.35 0.97
C ILE A 63 -7.20 -4.65 -0.29
N LEU A 64 -7.04 -5.42 -1.38
CA LEU A 64 -6.69 -4.90 -2.71
C LEU A 64 -7.93 -4.89 -3.60
N ALA A 65 -8.15 -3.77 -4.30
CA ALA A 65 -9.24 -3.59 -5.25
C ALA A 65 -8.75 -2.78 -6.46
N SER A 66 -9.29 -3.08 -7.65
CA SER A 66 -8.94 -2.47 -8.94
C SER A 66 -10.17 -2.06 -9.72
#